data_AF-A0A7V9B323-F1
#
_entry.id   AF-A0A7V9B323-F1
#
_cell.length_a   1.000
_cell.length_b   1.000
_cell.length_c   1.000
_cell.angle_alpha   90.00
_cell.angle_beta   90.00
_cell.angle_gamma   90.00
#
_symmetry.space_group_name_H-M   'P 1'
#
loop_
_entity.id
_entity.type
_entity.pdbx_description
1 polymer ?
#
loop_
_entity_poly.entity_id
_entity_poly.type
_entity_poly.pdbx_seq_one_letter_code
_entity_poly.pdbx_strand_id
1 'polypeptide(L)'
;MRRRSSFVLFVLVAALVGSVAPPARADVAVLSLDGRGFGHGVGLSQWGAKYAADAGASVEQILATFYPGTELTTAGGAVRVGLLQAADRQATLQFPQGGEVRSPRSGPQAAGFPVSVPPGGSVVVRFDGAYR
;
A
#
# COMPACT_ATOMS: atom_id res chain seq x y z
N MET A 1 66.79 48.27 28.44
CA MET A 1 66.54 46.87 27.99
C MET A 1 65.64 46.24 29.04
N ARG A 2 64.43 45.67 28.87
CA ARG A 2 63.64 45.17 27.74
C ARG A 2 62.17 45.46 28.08
N ARG A 3 61.55 46.44 27.43
CA ARG A 3 60.09 46.58 27.34
C ARG A 3 59.65 45.82 26.09
N ARG A 4 58.44 45.23 26.11
CA ARG A 4 57.60 44.79 24.96
C ARG A 4 57.27 43.30 24.81
N SER A 5 57.81 42.36 25.61
CA SER A 5 57.52 40.92 25.38
C SER A 5 56.28 40.36 26.08
N SER A 6 55.87 40.90 27.24
CA SER A 6 54.77 40.29 28.01
C SER A 6 53.37 40.78 27.58
N PHE A 7 53.26 41.96 26.97
CA PHE A 7 51.98 42.49 26.51
C PHE A 7 51.51 41.83 25.20
N VAL A 8 52.46 41.48 24.32
CA VAL A 8 52.18 40.78 23.05
C VAL A 8 51.70 39.34 23.31
N LEU A 9 52.25 38.67 24.34
CA LEU A 9 51.84 37.32 24.71
C LEU A 9 50.44 37.29 25.35
N PHE A 10 50.08 38.31 26.14
CA PHE A 10 48.77 38.38 26.79
C PHE A 10 47.64 38.66 25.79
N VAL A 11 47.91 39.49 24.76
CA VAL A 11 46.94 39.76 23.68
C VAL A 11 46.77 38.55 22.75
N LEU A 12 47.83 37.76 22.52
CA LEU A 12 47.76 36.53 21.73
C LEU A 12 46.98 35.40 22.41
N VAL A 13 47.11 35.26 23.75
CA VAL A 13 46.32 34.27 24.50
C VAL A 13 44.85 34.69 24.62
N ALA A 14 44.57 35.98 24.82
CA ALA A 14 43.19 36.48 24.84
C ALA A 14 42.49 36.34 23.48
N ALA A 15 43.23 36.48 22.36
CA ALA A 15 42.69 36.27 21.02
C ALA A 15 42.47 34.79 20.66
N LEU A 16 43.16 33.84 21.32
CA LEU A 16 42.95 32.40 21.09
C LEU A 16 41.77 31.81 21.87
N VAL A 17 41.29 32.46 22.93
CA VAL A 17 40.18 31.95 23.76
C VAL A 17 38.81 32.45 23.27
N GLY A 18 38.77 33.49 22.43
CA GLY A 18 37.54 34.14 21.99
C GLY A 18 36.88 33.60 20.71
N SER A 19 37.46 32.60 20.05
CA SER A 19 37.04 32.15 18.71
C SER A 19 36.40 30.76 18.71
N VAL A 20 35.51 30.49 19.67
CA VAL A 20 34.53 29.42 19.52
C VAL A 20 33.35 30.01 18.74
N ALA A 21 33.37 29.85 17.42
CA ALA A 21 32.20 30.15 16.60
C ALA A 21 31.02 29.31 17.14
N PRO A 22 29.81 29.89 17.31
CA PRO A 22 28.65 29.09 17.64
C PRO A 22 28.50 27.99 16.58
N PRO A 23 28.06 26.77 16.96
CA PRO A 23 27.83 25.73 15.98
C PRO A 23 26.87 26.28 14.92
N ALA A 24 27.31 26.29 13.66
CA ALA A 24 26.47 26.69 12.55
C ALA A 24 25.25 25.77 12.55
N ARG A 25 24.07 26.29 12.91
CA ARG A 25 22.82 25.56 12.71
C ARG A 25 22.59 25.51 11.20
N ALA A 26 22.76 24.34 10.62
CA ALA A 26 22.11 24.04 9.36
C ALA A 26 20.61 23.95 9.65
N ASP A 27 19.90 25.07 9.49
CA ASP A 27 18.44 25.05 9.52
C ASP A 27 17.98 24.23 8.31
N VAL A 28 17.65 22.96 8.54
CA VAL A 28 17.07 22.10 7.51
C VAL A 28 15.64 22.57 7.27
N ALA A 29 15.35 23.00 6.05
CA ALA A 29 13.98 23.33 5.67
C ALA A 29 13.11 22.07 5.76
N VAL A 30 12.23 22.02 6.77
CA VAL A 30 11.25 20.94 6.93
C VAL A 30 9.98 21.35 6.19
N LEU A 31 9.65 20.61 5.13
CA LEU A 31 8.37 20.71 4.46
C LEU A 31 7.44 19.61 5.01
N SER A 32 6.47 20.00 5.82
CA SER A 32 5.36 19.12 6.21
C SER A 32 4.24 19.23 5.19
N LEU A 33 3.77 18.10 4.69
CA LEU A 33 2.63 18.03 3.77
C LEU A 33 1.50 17.25 4.44
N ASP A 34 0.44 17.96 4.79
CA ASP A 34 -0.78 17.35 5.33
C ASP A 34 -1.76 17.05 4.19
N GLY A 35 -2.07 15.77 4.00
CA GLY A 35 -2.97 15.28 2.96
C GLY A 35 -4.09 14.42 3.52
N ARG A 36 -5.10 14.14 2.69
CA ARG A 36 -6.20 13.22 3.01
C ARG A 36 -6.47 12.29 1.84
N GLY A 37 -6.94 11.08 2.15
CA GLY A 37 -7.22 10.04 1.16
C GLY A 37 -6.01 9.17 0.84
N PHE A 38 -6.28 7.99 0.27
CA PHE A 38 -5.26 7.03 -0.16
C PHE A 38 -5.67 6.43 -1.50
N GLY A 39 -4.93 6.76 -2.56
CA GLY A 39 -5.21 6.36 -3.94
C GLY A 39 -5.42 7.53 -4.88
N HIS A 40 -5.69 7.22 -6.16
CA HIS A 40 -5.83 8.22 -7.22
C HIS A 40 -7.18 8.98 -7.21
N GLY A 41 -8.10 8.63 -6.30
CA GLY A 41 -9.33 9.38 -6.07
C GLY A 41 -10.39 9.30 -7.18
N VAL A 42 -10.32 8.29 -8.06
CA VAL A 42 -11.26 8.12 -9.18
C VAL A 42 -11.97 6.78 -9.07
N GLY A 43 -13.28 6.76 -9.32
CA GLY A 43 -14.10 5.55 -9.27
C GLY A 43 -14.43 5.12 -7.84
N LEU A 44 -14.44 3.81 -7.60
CA LEU A 44 -14.89 3.23 -6.34
C LEU A 44 -13.90 3.44 -5.20
N SER A 45 -14.33 4.18 -4.18
CA SER A 45 -13.64 4.22 -2.89
C SER A 45 -13.90 2.91 -2.14
N GLN A 46 -12.86 2.11 -1.91
CA GLN A 46 -12.98 0.83 -1.20
C GLN A 46 -13.55 1.02 0.21
N TRP A 47 -13.08 2.05 0.93
CA TRP A 47 -13.60 2.39 2.25
C TRP A 47 -15.03 2.92 2.21
N GLY A 48 -15.37 3.74 1.21
CA GLY A 48 -16.74 4.23 1.02
C GLY A 48 -17.72 3.10 0.69
N ALA A 49 -17.32 2.17 -0.18
CA ALA A 49 -18.11 0.99 -0.50
C ALA A 49 -18.31 0.09 0.73
N LYS A 50 -17.26 -0.12 1.54
CA LYS A 50 -17.39 -0.86 2.81
C LYS A 50 -18.38 -0.18 3.75
N TYR A 51 -18.26 1.13 3.96
CA TYR A 51 -19.16 1.88 4.84
C TYR A 51 -20.61 1.79 4.38
N ALA A 52 -20.85 1.94 3.07
CA ALA A 52 -22.19 1.80 2.50
C ALA A 52 -22.74 0.37 2.68
N ALA A 53 -21.92 -0.67 2.48
CA ALA A 53 -22.31 -2.05 2.72
C ALA A 53 -22.61 -2.33 4.20
N ASP A 54 -21.78 -1.82 5.13
CA ASP A 54 -22.02 -1.91 6.58
C ASP A 54 -23.33 -1.21 6.96
N ALA A 55 -23.72 -0.15 6.24
CA ALA A 55 -24.99 0.55 6.39
C ALA A 55 -26.17 -0.13 5.66
N GLY A 56 -25.95 -1.29 5.03
CA GLY A 56 -26.99 -2.09 4.37
C GLY A 56 -27.26 -1.76 2.91
N ALA A 57 -26.41 -0.93 2.26
CA ALA A 57 -26.55 -0.67 0.83
C ALA A 57 -26.27 -1.92 0.00
N SER A 58 -27.07 -2.14 -1.05
CA SER A 58 -26.85 -3.22 -2.01
C SER A 58 -25.66 -2.93 -2.92
N VAL A 59 -25.14 -3.96 -3.60
CA VAL A 59 -24.03 -3.82 -4.56
C VAL A 59 -24.40 -2.83 -5.66
N GLU A 60 -25.65 -2.87 -6.15
CA GLU A 60 -26.18 -1.98 -7.17
C GLU A 60 -26.16 -0.51 -6.70
N GLN A 61 -26.59 -0.26 -5.47
CA GLN A 61 -26.61 1.09 -4.88
C GLN A 61 -25.19 1.64 -4.70
N ILE A 62 -24.27 0.79 -4.24
CA ILE A 62 -22.86 1.14 -4.09
C ILE A 62 -22.26 1.52 -5.45
N LEU A 63 -22.43 0.67 -6.46
CA LEU A 63 -21.86 0.92 -7.80
C LEU A 63 -22.50 2.14 -8.47
N ALA A 64 -23.81 2.34 -8.35
CA ALA A 64 -24.50 3.52 -8.89
C ALA A 64 -23.98 4.83 -8.28
N THR A 65 -23.51 4.80 -7.03
CA THR A 65 -22.91 5.97 -6.35
C THR A 65 -21.55 6.33 -6.95
N PHE A 66 -20.71 5.34 -7.26
CA PHE A 66 -19.34 5.56 -7.75
C PHE A 66 -19.22 5.63 -9.27
N TYR A 67 -20.21 5.10 -10.00
CA TYR A 67 -20.23 5.01 -11.46
C TYR A 67 -21.61 5.47 -12.01
N PRO A 68 -21.95 6.76 -11.88
CA PRO A 68 -23.23 7.28 -12.32
C PRO A 68 -23.42 7.10 -13.83
N GLY A 69 -24.63 6.74 -14.24
CA GLY A 69 -24.97 6.51 -15.65
C GLY A 69 -24.45 5.19 -16.23
N THR A 70 -23.89 4.30 -15.40
CA THR A 70 -23.54 2.94 -15.82
C THR A 70 -24.70 1.97 -15.59
N GLU A 71 -24.71 0.88 -16.35
CA GLU A 71 -25.66 -0.21 -16.22
C GLU A 71 -24.93 -1.49 -15.83
N LEU A 72 -25.57 -2.31 -15.00
CA LEU A 72 -25.08 -3.64 -14.70
C LEU A 72 -25.47 -4.60 -15.83
N THR A 73 -24.49 -5.31 -16.37
CA THR A 73 -24.69 -6.32 -17.39
C THR A 73 -23.84 -7.56 -17.10
N THR A 74 -24.17 -8.67 -17.77
CA THR A 74 -23.36 -9.88 -17.71
C THR A 74 -22.38 -9.87 -18.88
N ALA A 75 -21.09 -9.92 -18.57
CA ALA A 75 -20.04 -10.07 -19.57
C ALA A 75 -19.30 -11.41 -19.38
N GLY A 76 -19.06 -12.11 -20.49
CA GLY A 76 -18.21 -13.30 -20.51
C GLY A 76 -16.75 -12.95 -20.81
N GLY A 77 -15.84 -13.87 -20.54
CA GLY A 77 -14.43 -13.74 -20.89
C GLY A 77 -13.49 -14.10 -19.75
N ALA A 78 -12.19 -14.03 -20.04
CA ALA A 78 -11.15 -14.29 -19.04
C ALA A 78 -10.88 -13.01 -18.23
N VAL A 79 -11.32 -13.00 -16.98
CA VAL A 79 -11.00 -11.93 -16.03
C VAL A 79 -9.75 -12.31 -15.24
N ARG A 80 -8.80 -11.39 -15.14
CA ARG A 80 -7.64 -11.53 -14.26
C ARG A 80 -7.85 -10.66 -13.03
N VAL A 81 -7.85 -11.27 -11.85
CA VAL A 81 -7.99 -10.57 -10.57
C VAL A 81 -6.71 -10.80 -9.78
N GLY A 82 -6.01 -9.71 -9.48
CA GLY A 82 -4.91 -9.76 -8.52
C GLY A 82 -5.48 -9.91 -7.12
N LEU A 83 -5.10 -10.97 -6.41
CA LEU A 83 -5.47 -11.15 -5.02
C LEU A 83 -4.43 -10.47 -4.14
N LEU A 84 -4.89 -9.66 -3.18
CA LEU A 84 -4.02 -9.07 -2.17
C LEU A 84 -3.35 -10.19 -1.37
N GLN A 85 -2.06 -10.06 -1.07
CA GLN A 85 -1.40 -10.93 -0.11
C GLN A 85 -1.94 -10.61 1.29
N ALA A 86 -2.94 -11.39 1.73
CA ALA A 86 -3.34 -11.44 3.12
C ALA A 86 -2.16 -11.95 3.97
N ALA A 87 -2.11 -11.58 5.25
CA ALA A 87 -1.02 -11.96 6.16
C ALA A 87 -0.87 -13.50 6.28
N ASP A 88 -1.98 -14.22 6.17
CA ASP A 88 -2.04 -15.69 6.15
C ASP A 88 -1.84 -16.31 4.75
N ARG A 89 -1.73 -15.46 3.72
CA ARG A 89 -1.60 -15.81 2.30
C ARG A 89 -2.73 -16.71 1.82
N GLN A 90 -3.93 -16.57 2.39
CA GLN A 90 -5.10 -17.35 2.00
C GLN A 90 -6.15 -16.47 1.32
N ALA A 91 -6.89 -17.09 0.41
CA ALA A 91 -8.07 -16.50 -0.21
C ALA A 91 -9.16 -17.57 -0.33
N THR A 92 -10.37 -17.24 0.09
CA THR A 92 -11.54 -18.10 -0.11
C THR A 92 -12.26 -17.69 -1.39
N LEU A 93 -12.38 -18.63 -2.31
CA LEU A 93 -13.12 -18.48 -3.56
C LEU A 93 -14.46 -19.18 -3.43
N GLN A 94 -15.56 -18.46 -3.64
CA GLN A 94 -16.91 -19.03 -3.68
C GLN A 94 -17.34 -19.26 -5.12
N PHE A 95 -18.05 -20.36 -5.35
CA PHE A 95 -18.53 -20.77 -6.67
C PHE A 95 -20.06 -20.91 -6.65
N PRO A 96 -20.83 -19.80 -6.73
CA PRO A 96 -22.29 -19.86 -6.69
C PRO A 96 -22.89 -20.78 -7.77
N GLN A 97 -22.27 -20.80 -8.95
CA GLN A 97 -22.70 -21.60 -10.10
C GLN A 97 -21.85 -22.87 -10.29
N GLY A 98 -20.95 -23.17 -9.34
CA GLY A 98 -19.96 -24.23 -9.46
C GLY A 98 -18.79 -23.79 -10.36
N GLY A 99 -17.83 -24.67 -10.52
CA GLY A 99 -16.67 -24.40 -11.38
C GLY A 99 -15.52 -25.34 -11.11
N GLU A 100 -14.35 -24.93 -11.59
CA GLU A 100 -13.13 -25.71 -11.48
C GLU A 100 -11.95 -24.80 -11.13
N VAL A 101 -11.18 -25.21 -10.13
CA VAL A 101 -9.92 -24.54 -9.78
C VAL A 101 -8.77 -25.27 -10.47
N ARG A 102 -7.92 -24.51 -11.15
CA ARG A 102 -6.73 -25.00 -11.88
C ARG A 102 -5.47 -24.33 -11.35
N SER A 103 -4.33 -24.99 -11.51
CA SER A 103 -3.02 -24.43 -11.12
C SER A 103 -2.47 -23.52 -12.23
N PRO A 104 -2.07 -24.02 -13.43
CA PRO A 104 -1.93 -23.18 -14.61
C PRO A 104 -3.21 -23.16 -15.44
N ARG A 105 -3.41 -22.06 -16.17
CA ARG A 105 -4.52 -21.88 -17.12
C ARG A 105 -4.52 -22.94 -18.23
N SER A 106 -3.35 -23.41 -18.63
CA SER A 106 -3.15 -24.41 -19.68
C SER A 106 -1.89 -25.23 -19.39
N GLY A 107 -1.87 -26.48 -19.86
CA GLY A 107 -0.74 -27.39 -19.66
C GLY A 107 -0.89 -28.28 -18.42
N PRO A 108 0.19 -28.99 -18.05
CA PRO A 108 0.19 -29.94 -16.94
C PRO A 108 -0.24 -29.28 -15.62
N GLN A 109 -1.16 -29.91 -14.91
CA GLN A 109 -1.63 -29.44 -13.61
C GLN A 109 -0.69 -29.91 -12.50
N ALA A 110 -0.55 -29.11 -11.44
CA ALA A 110 0.12 -29.54 -10.22
C ALA A 110 -0.70 -30.64 -9.51
N ALA A 111 -0.04 -31.44 -8.66
CA ALA A 111 -0.71 -32.47 -7.88
C ALA A 111 -1.86 -31.87 -7.05
N GLY A 112 -3.03 -32.52 -7.08
CA GLY A 112 -4.24 -32.03 -6.43
C GLY A 112 -5.09 -31.08 -7.28
N PHE A 113 -4.67 -30.74 -8.50
CA PHE A 113 -5.46 -29.99 -9.48
C PHE A 113 -5.74 -30.84 -10.74
N PRO A 114 -6.86 -30.59 -11.46
CA PRO A 114 -7.89 -29.60 -11.15
C PRO A 114 -8.81 -30.04 -10.00
N VAL A 115 -9.44 -29.07 -9.34
CA VAL A 115 -10.45 -29.30 -8.29
C VAL A 115 -11.81 -28.88 -8.82
N SER A 116 -12.74 -29.83 -8.94
CA SER A 116 -14.14 -29.54 -9.26
C SER A 116 -14.90 -29.06 -8.03
N VAL A 117 -15.66 -27.98 -8.18
CA VAL A 117 -16.42 -27.35 -7.11
C VAL A 117 -17.91 -27.34 -7.50
N PRO A 118 -18.80 -27.98 -6.73
CA PRO A 118 -20.23 -27.95 -7.03
C PRO A 118 -20.81 -26.53 -6.83
N PRO A 119 -21.99 -26.24 -7.39
CA PRO A 119 -22.73 -25.00 -7.12
C PRO A 119 -22.91 -24.75 -5.61
N GLY A 120 -22.63 -23.52 -5.19
CA GLY A 120 -22.62 -23.12 -3.77
C GLY A 120 -21.36 -23.56 -3.00
N GLY A 121 -20.41 -24.26 -3.64
CA GLY A 121 -19.17 -24.68 -3.01
C GLY A 121 -18.15 -23.54 -2.85
N SER A 122 -17.14 -23.80 -2.03
CA SER A 122 -16.04 -22.87 -1.79
C SER A 122 -14.70 -23.58 -1.74
N VAL A 123 -13.63 -22.90 -2.17
CA VAL A 123 -12.25 -23.39 -2.09
C VAL A 123 -11.39 -22.36 -1.39
N VAL A 124 -10.57 -22.81 -0.44
CA VAL A 124 -9.51 -21.99 0.15
C VAL A 124 -8.23 -22.24 -0.62
N VAL A 125 -7.68 -21.18 -1.21
CA VAL A 125 -6.42 -21.20 -1.92
C VAL A 125 -5.37 -20.55 -1.03
N ARG A 126 -4.25 -21.25 -0.80
CA ARG A 126 -3.11 -20.72 -0.04
C ARG A 126 -1.93 -20.52 -0.97
N PHE A 127 -1.37 -19.31 -0.97
CA PHE A 127 -0.14 -19.00 -1.68
C PHE A 127 1.06 -19.33 -0.78
N ASP A 128 1.92 -20.23 -1.25
CA ASP A 128 3.11 -20.70 -0.51
C ASP A 128 4.25 -19.67 -0.51
N GLY A 129 4.17 -18.62 -1.32
CA GLY A 129 5.18 -17.56 -1.41
C GLY A 129 6.13 -17.71 -2.61
N ALA A 130 6.01 -18.78 -3.40
CA ALA A 130 6.85 -18.99 -4.57
C ALA A 130 6.12 -18.58 -5.84
N TYR A 131 6.55 -17.48 -6.46
CA TYR A 131 6.34 -17.27 -7.89
C TYR A 131 7.47 -18.03 -8.60
N ARG A 132 7.15 -19.12 -9.30
CA ARG A 132 8.06 -19.72 -10.29
C ARG A 132 7.57 -19.41 -11.68
#